data_AF-A0A0Q5QQU4-F1
#
_entry.id   AF-A0A0Q5QQU4-F1
#
_cell.length_a   1.000
_cell.length_b   1.000
_cell.length_c   1.000
_cell.angle_alpha   90.00
_cell.angle_beta   90.00
_cell.angle_gamma   90.00
#
_symmetry.space_group_name_H-M   'P 1'
#
loop_
_entity.id
_entity.type
_entity.pdbx_description
1 polymer ?
#
loop_
_entity_poly.entity_id
_entity_poly.type
_entity_poly.pdbx_seq_one_letter_code
_entity_poly.pdbx_strand_id
1 'polypeptide(L)'
;MVDRSVYRVDPDAVRARRKAAVDARGFWTERLDDGMARVEATSTAEKAIQISRRVDTLARAVCDNDGRTLAARKSDAHFCLVMGAAWECQCGNDDCDAATIPAEDGPTARPVPGTGSSMTLHVVCDLETVAGDGESPCFLDGYGVISPAHLEELISEPDVTVAPIGHLDDPLAPHTPGNPYRPSTALDTVVRARSLYCDVAGCERPAWVCDIDHIHEYDHDHPAHGGQTCPGNTGSKCRLHHNLKTHTAFLDDQTVGRDGRIQSVIITPEGLTVDGPAFDGTDLFPALKDIRFTAPQNAPPADTTPPGNPEPPPTRRRPRLADIHARRQTEREHNRRTRETEQQQAQAADPDNDELPPF
;
A
#
# COMPACT_ATOMS: atom_id res chain seq x y z
N MET A 1 -45.50 6.62 0.57
CA MET A 1 -46.85 6.62 -0.06
C MET A 1 -46.86 5.99 -1.45
N VAL A 2 -45.85 6.23 -2.29
CA VAL A 2 -45.74 5.64 -3.65
C VAL A 2 -45.69 4.10 -3.62
N ASP A 3 -44.89 3.48 -2.75
CA ASP A 3 -44.77 2.01 -2.72
C ASP A 3 -46.08 1.28 -2.38
N ARG A 4 -46.99 1.92 -1.62
CA ARG A 4 -48.34 1.38 -1.36
C ARG A 4 -49.19 1.32 -2.62
N SER A 5 -49.10 2.34 -3.47
CA SER A 5 -49.81 2.39 -4.76
C SER A 5 -49.22 1.37 -5.73
N VAL A 6 -47.90 1.26 -5.80
CA VAL A 6 -47.21 0.23 -6.60
C VAL A 6 -47.65 -1.17 -6.15
N TYR A 7 -47.64 -1.47 -4.84
CA TYR A 7 -48.05 -2.77 -4.34
C TYR A 7 -49.49 -3.15 -4.69
N ARG A 8 -50.42 -2.19 -4.72
CA ARG A 8 -51.82 -2.45 -5.09
C ARG A 8 -51.99 -2.80 -6.56
N VAL A 9 -51.13 -2.29 -7.44
CA VAL A 9 -51.20 -2.46 -8.89
C VAL A 9 -50.33 -3.63 -9.35
N ASP A 10 -49.12 -3.74 -8.82
CA ASP A 10 -48.14 -4.77 -9.15
C ASP A 10 -47.39 -5.25 -7.87
N PRO A 11 -47.98 -6.21 -7.14
CA PRO A 11 -47.35 -6.81 -5.97
C PRO A 11 -46.03 -7.53 -6.30
N ASP A 12 -45.89 -8.06 -7.52
CA ASP A 12 -44.73 -8.85 -7.93
C ASP A 12 -43.52 -7.95 -8.20
N ALA A 13 -43.71 -6.74 -8.74
CA ALA A 13 -42.64 -5.74 -8.84
C ALA A 13 -42.06 -5.36 -7.47
N VAL A 14 -42.89 -5.26 -6.42
CA VAL A 14 -42.41 -4.99 -5.05
C VAL A 14 -41.60 -6.17 -4.52
N ARG A 15 -42.05 -7.41 -4.75
CA ARG A 15 -41.31 -8.63 -4.38
C ARG A 15 -39.98 -8.74 -5.12
N ALA A 16 -39.97 -8.45 -6.42
CA ALA A 16 -38.76 -8.47 -7.25
C ALA A 16 -37.75 -7.41 -6.80
N ARG A 17 -38.19 -6.16 -6.53
CA ARG A 17 -37.33 -5.10 -5.97
C ARG A 17 -36.73 -5.51 -4.63
N ARG A 18 -37.54 -6.10 -3.75
CA ARG A 18 -37.06 -6.58 -2.45
C ARG A 18 -36.01 -7.67 -2.64
N LYS A 19 -36.25 -8.65 -3.53
CA LYS A 19 -35.27 -9.68 -3.87
C LYS A 19 -33.98 -9.09 -4.42
N ALA A 20 -34.04 -8.15 -5.36
CA ALA A 20 -32.87 -7.49 -5.90
C ALA A 20 -32.06 -6.76 -4.81
N ALA A 21 -32.72 -6.03 -3.90
CA ALA A 21 -32.06 -5.36 -2.77
C ALA A 21 -31.47 -6.36 -1.76
N VAL A 22 -32.10 -7.53 -1.57
CA VAL A 22 -31.54 -8.65 -0.78
C VAL A 22 -30.27 -9.18 -1.46
N ASP A 23 -30.33 -9.41 -2.76
CA ASP A 23 -29.23 -10.03 -3.50
C ASP A 23 -28.04 -9.05 -3.68
N ALA A 24 -28.29 -7.74 -3.62
CA ALA A 24 -27.29 -6.67 -3.71
C ALA A 24 -26.67 -6.25 -2.35
N ARG A 25 -26.93 -6.97 -1.26
CA ARG A 25 -26.24 -6.71 0.02
C ARG A 25 -24.73 -6.85 -0.16
N GLY A 26 -23.97 -6.04 0.56
CA GLY A 26 -22.52 -6.09 0.57
C GLY A 26 -21.91 -5.73 1.91
N PHE A 27 -20.60 -5.90 1.95
CA PHE A 27 -19.73 -5.61 3.07
C PHE A 27 -18.50 -4.91 2.48
N TRP A 28 -18.14 -3.78 3.07
CA TRP A 28 -17.06 -2.94 2.58
C TRP A 28 -16.23 -2.47 3.76
N THR A 29 -14.95 -2.29 3.50
CA THR A 29 -14.05 -1.60 4.39
C THR A 29 -13.44 -0.44 3.62
N GLU A 30 -13.27 0.68 4.31
CA GLU A 30 -12.63 1.88 3.80
C GLU A 30 -11.59 2.31 4.81
N ARG A 31 -10.42 2.73 4.31
CA ARG A 31 -9.35 3.24 5.16
C ARG A 31 -9.58 4.72 5.40
N LEU A 32 -9.34 5.14 6.63
CA LEU A 32 -9.39 6.53 7.05
C LEU A 32 -7.99 6.96 7.51
N ASP A 33 -7.87 8.25 7.82
CA ASP A 33 -6.63 8.83 8.35
C ASP A 33 -6.29 8.27 9.76
N ASP A 34 -5.07 8.54 10.21
CA ASP A 34 -4.59 8.28 11.58
C ASP A 34 -4.69 6.81 12.01
N GLY A 35 -4.51 5.85 11.08
CA GLY A 35 -4.58 4.43 11.41
C GLY A 35 -6.01 3.88 11.53
N MET A 36 -7.03 4.67 11.21
CA MET A 36 -8.43 4.30 11.40
C MET A 36 -9.04 3.63 10.17
N ALA A 37 -10.11 2.87 10.38
CA ALA A 37 -10.86 2.21 9.31
C ALA A 37 -12.38 2.30 9.53
N ARG A 38 -13.14 2.41 8.44
CA ARG A 38 -14.59 2.28 8.43
C ARG A 38 -14.99 0.89 7.93
N VAL A 39 -15.90 0.24 8.65
CA VAL A 39 -16.54 -1.01 8.23
C VAL A 39 -18.01 -0.73 7.96
N GLU A 40 -18.49 -1.06 6.76
CA GLU A 40 -19.88 -0.87 6.37
C GLU A 40 -20.49 -2.18 5.89
N ALA A 41 -21.74 -2.42 6.28
CA ALA A 41 -22.49 -3.58 5.83
C ALA A 41 -23.94 -3.22 5.56
N THR A 42 -24.51 -3.77 4.50
CA THR A 42 -25.95 -3.65 4.23
C THR A 42 -26.66 -4.96 4.55
N SER A 43 -27.82 -4.84 5.17
CA SER A 43 -28.65 -5.98 5.54
C SER A 43 -30.13 -5.66 5.36
N THR A 44 -30.96 -6.62 5.74
CA THR A 44 -32.39 -6.38 5.84
C THR A 44 -32.68 -5.46 7.04
N ALA A 45 -33.73 -4.65 6.95
CA ALA A 45 -34.02 -3.64 7.98
C ALA A 45 -34.19 -4.27 9.36
N GLU A 46 -34.86 -5.43 9.44
CA GLU A 46 -35.03 -6.18 10.68
C GLU A 46 -33.70 -6.61 11.31
N LYS A 47 -32.73 -7.04 10.49
CA LYS A 47 -31.39 -7.42 10.97
C LYS A 47 -30.58 -6.19 11.40
N ALA A 48 -30.65 -5.10 10.63
CA ALA A 48 -29.97 -3.85 10.97
C ALA A 48 -30.50 -3.26 12.30
N ILE A 49 -31.82 -3.31 12.52
CA ILE A 49 -32.45 -2.91 13.79
C ILE A 49 -31.99 -3.81 14.94
N GLN A 50 -31.89 -5.13 14.74
CA GLN A 50 -31.39 -6.05 15.75
C GLN A 50 -29.94 -5.74 16.14
N ILE A 51 -29.05 -5.51 15.15
CA ILE A 51 -27.65 -5.13 15.39
C ILE A 51 -27.60 -3.81 16.17
N SER A 52 -28.28 -2.77 15.68
CA SER A 52 -28.30 -1.45 16.32
C SER A 52 -28.78 -1.51 17.76
N ARG A 53 -29.82 -2.31 18.07
CA ARG A 53 -30.30 -2.47 19.46
C ARG A 53 -29.27 -3.15 20.35
N ARG A 54 -28.61 -4.20 19.87
CA ARG A 54 -27.57 -4.91 20.66
C ARG A 54 -26.39 -4.00 20.96
N VAL A 55 -25.92 -3.26 19.95
CA VAL A 55 -24.85 -2.26 20.09
C VAL A 55 -25.27 -1.18 21.09
N ASP A 56 -26.46 -0.60 20.94
CA ASP A 56 -26.95 0.46 21.84
C ASP A 56 -27.12 -0.02 23.28
N THR A 57 -27.55 -1.27 23.50
CA THR A 57 -27.67 -1.85 24.84
C THR A 57 -26.29 -2.02 25.47
N LEU A 58 -25.33 -2.62 24.76
CA LEU A 58 -23.98 -2.84 25.30
C LEU A 58 -23.25 -1.51 25.53
N ALA A 59 -23.32 -0.57 24.58
CA ALA A 59 -22.69 0.74 24.69
C ALA A 59 -23.16 1.58 25.90
N ARG A 60 -24.32 1.24 26.47
CA ARG A 60 -24.88 1.86 27.69
C ARG A 60 -24.65 1.05 28.95
N ALA A 61 -24.07 -0.14 28.85
CA ALA A 61 -23.73 -0.99 29.98
C ALA A 61 -22.38 -0.60 30.62
N VAL A 62 -22.17 0.71 30.79
CA VAL A 62 -21.04 1.33 31.48
C VAL A 62 -21.57 2.31 32.53
N CYS A 63 -20.75 2.69 33.49
CA CYS A 63 -21.15 3.70 34.46
C CYS A 63 -21.11 5.11 33.84
N ASP A 64 -21.68 6.09 34.54
CA ASP A 64 -21.74 7.48 34.08
C ASP A 64 -20.36 8.14 33.92
N ASN A 65 -19.33 7.59 34.57
CA ASN A 65 -17.95 8.09 34.56
C ASN A 65 -17.07 7.50 33.45
N ASP A 66 -17.61 6.68 32.55
CA ASP A 66 -16.83 6.17 31.41
C ASP A 66 -16.36 7.33 30.52
N GLY A 67 -15.05 7.43 30.27
CA GLY A 67 -14.45 8.57 29.57
C GLY A 67 -14.80 8.66 28.08
N ARG A 68 -15.36 7.60 27.48
CA ARG A 68 -15.66 7.56 26.04
C ARG A 68 -16.97 8.28 25.72
N THR A 69 -17.06 8.83 24.51
CA THR A 69 -18.33 9.35 23.98
C THR A 69 -19.31 8.20 23.68
N LEU A 70 -20.62 8.48 23.63
CA LEU A 70 -21.60 7.45 23.24
C LEU A 70 -21.31 6.86 21.85
N ALA A 71 -20.77 7.64 20.92
CA ALA A 71 -20.41 7.16 19.59
C ALA A 71 -19.23 6.18 19.65
N ALA A 72 -18.17 6.50 20.40
CA ALA A 72 -17.04 5.61 20.64
C ALA A 72 -17.48 4.31 21.32
N ARG A 73 -18.30 4.40 22.38
CA ARG A 73 -18.88 3.21 23.05
C ARG A 73 -19.67 2.32 22.10
N LYS A 74 -20.42 2.90 21.15
CA LYS A 74 -21.15 2.12 20.12
C LYS A 74 -20.20 1.44 19.13
N SER A 75 -19.10 2.09 18.77
CA SER A 75 -18.04 1.48 17.95
C SER A 75 -17.45 0.27 18.68
N ASP A 76 -16.96 0.48 19.90
CA ASP A 76 -16.33 -0.57 20.72
C ASP A 76 -17.30 -1.73 20.98
N ALA A 77 -18.57 -1.43 21.28
CA ALA A 77 -19.61 -2.43 21.48
C ALA A 77 -19.87 -3.24 20.20
N HIS A 78 -19.81 -2.61 19.02
CA HIS A 78 -19.92 -3.33 17.75
C HIS A 78 -18.75 -4.31 17.57
N PHE A 79 -17.51 -3.87 17.81
CA PHE A 79 -16.33 -4.72 17.66
C PHE A 79 -16.25 -5.82 18.73
N CYS A 80 -16.65 -5.55 19.98
CA CYS A 80 -16.85 -6.59 21.00
C CYS A 80 -17.81 -7.69 20.49
N LEU A 81 -18.96 -7.31 19.93
CA LEU A 81 -19.97 -8.26 19.47
C LEU A 81 -19.59 -9.03 18.20
N VAL A 82 -18.70 -8.50 17.37
CA VAL A 82 -18.31 -9.09 16.07
C VAL A 82 -17.01 -9.87 16.19
N MET A 83 -16.01 -9.31 16.87
CA MET A 83 -14.66 -9.85 17.00
C MET A 83 -14.47 -10.67 18.28
N GLY A 84 -15.40 -10.59 19.24
CA GLY A 84 -15.23 -11.18 20.57
C GLY A 84 -14.25 -10.40 21.45
N ALA A 85 -13.97 -9.14 21.13
CA ALA A 85 -13.11 -8.28 21.96
C ALA A 85 -13.70 -8.07 23.35
N ALA A 86 -12.84 -7.79 24.34
CA ALA A 86 -13.30 -7.48 25.69
C ALA A 86 -14.18 -6.22 25.71
N TRP A 87 -15.12 -6.18 26.65
CA TRP A 87 -15.93 -5.01 26.96
C TRP A 87 -15.75 -4.63 28.41
N GLU A 88 -15.19 -3.45 28.65
CA GLU A 88 -14.96 -2.93 30.00
C GLU A 88 -15.25 -1.43 30.05
N CYS A 89 -15.58 -0.94 31.24
CA CYS A 89 -15.80 0.48 31.50
C CYS A 89 -14.45 1.20 31.64
N GLN A 90 -14.25 2.30 30.91
CA GLN A 90 -13.01 3.09 30.95
C GLN A 90 -13.11 4.26 31.95
N CYS A 91 -13.66 4.01 33.13
CA CYS A 91 -13.79 5.02 34.19
C CYS A 91 -12.58 5.07 35.14
N GLY A 92 -11.66 4.09 35.06
CA GLY A 92 -10.47 4.00 35.91
C GLY A 92 -10.73 3.60 37.37
N ASN A 93 -11.93 3.09 37.69
CA ASN A 93 -12.26 2.58 39.02
C ASN A 93 -12.24 1.04 39.01
N ASP A 94 -11.36 0.44 39.82
CA ASP A 94 -11.23 -1.03 39.93
C ASP A 94 -12.48 -1.69 40.52
N ASP A 95 -13.27 -0.97 41.32
CA ASP A 95 -14.52 -1.44 41.92
C ASP A 95 -15.76 -1.04 41.10
N CYS A 96 -15.61 -0.82 39.79
CA CYS A 96 -16.73 -0.46 38.92
C CYS A 96 -17.73 -1.62 38.77
N ASP A 97 -19.01 -1.35 38.97
CA ASP A 97 -20.10 -2.33 38.86
C ASP A 97 -20.70 -2.43 37.44
N ALA A 98 -20.10 -1.72 36.48
CA ALA A 98 -20.47 -1.82 35.08
C ALA A 98 -20.31 -3.26 34.58
N ALA A 99 -21.22 -3.67 33.69
CA ALA A 99 -21.13 -4.99 33.10
C ALA A 99 -19.86 -5.11 32.27
N THR A 100 -19.08 -6.16 32.53
CA THR A 100 -17.89 -6.49 31.76
C THR A 100 -18.13 -7.76 30.93
N ILE A 101 -17.41 -7.87 29.82
CA ILE A 101 -17.31 -9.09 29.03
C ILE A 101 -15.82 -9.34 28.82
N PRO A 102 -15.19 -10.25 29.57
CA PRO A 102 -13.82 -10.68 29.29
C PRO A 102 -13.68 -11.20 27.85
N ALA A 103 -12.50 -11.07 27.24
CA ALA A 103 -12.28 -11.56 25.87
C ALA A 103 -12.61 -13.05 25.70
N GLU A 104 -12.35 -13.87 26.72
CA GLU A 104 -12.64 -15.30 26.76
C GLU A 104 -14.14 -15.64 26.84
N ASP A 105 -14.93 -14.75 27.43
CA ASP A 105 -16.40 -14.85 27.57
C ASP A 105 -17.15 -14.07 26.47
N GLY A 106 -16.41 -13.37 25.61
CA GLY A 106 -16.92 -12.69 24.43
C GLY A 106 -17.69 -13.64 23.52
N PRO A 107 -18.61 -13.13 22.67
CA PRO A 107 -19.26 -13.97 21.67
C PRO A 107 -18.20 -14.54 20.74
N THR A 108 -17.82 -15.80 20.99
CA THR A 108 -16.82 -16.50 20.20
C THR A 108 -17.29 -16.59 18.75
N ALA A 109 -16.50 -16.07 17.82
CA ALA A 109 -16.71 -16.32 16.41
C ALA A 109 -16.71 -17.83 16.22
N ARG A 110 -17.82 -18.42 15.75
CA ARG A 110 -17.90 -19.86 15.54
C ARG A 110 -16.78 -20.23 14.56
N PRO A 111 -15.79 -21.05 14.94
CA PRO A 111 -14.68 -21.38 14.05
C PRO A 111 -15.27 -22.03 12.80
N VAL A 112 -15.14 -21.38 11.65
CA VAL A 112 -15.47 -22.02 10.38
C VAL A 112 -14.15 -22.63 9.87
N PRO A 113 -14.09 -23.96 9.67
CA PRO A 113 -12.89 -24.60 9.16
C PRO A 113 -12.42 -23.92 7.87
N GLY A 114 -11.15 -23.53 7.82
CA GLY A 114 -10.57 -22.83 6.67
C GLY A 114 -10.82 -21.32 6.62
N THR A 115 -11.41 -20.71 7.66
CA THR A 115 -11.61 -19.24 7.73
C THR A 115 -10.80 -18.58 8.84
N GLY A 116 -9.72 -19.23 9.31
CA GLY A 116 -8.75 -18.53 10.16
C GLY A 116 -8.25 -17.31 9.40
N SER A 117 -8.61 -16.12 9.86
CA SER A 117 -8.16 -14.86 9.27
C SER A 117 -6.86 -14.47 9.96
N SER A 118 -5.72 -14.80 9.35
CA SER A 118 -4.47 -14.14 9.71
C SER A 118 -4.42 -12.81 8.95
N MET A 119 -4.38 -11.70 9.68
CA MET A 119 -4.10 -10.39 9.10
C MET A 119 -2.60 -10.09 9.26
N THR A 120 -1.98 -9.57 8.20
CA THR A 120 -0.63 -9.02 8.26
C THR A 120 -0.72 -7.52 8.11
N LEU A 121 -0.21 -6.80 9.12
CA LEU A 121 -0.01 -5.36 9.05
C LEU A 121 1.44 -5.10 8.69
N HIS A 122 1.66 -4.23 7.71
CA HIS A 122 3.00 -3.77 7.34
C HIS A 122 3.21 -2.39 7.92
N VAL A 123 4.15 -2.28 8.85
CA VAL A 123 4.54 -1.02 9.47
C VAL A 123 6.00 -0.73 9.14
N VAL A 124 6.28 0.48 8.66
CA VAL A 124 7.64 0.99 8.44
C VAL A 124 7.96 1.93 9.58
N CYS A 125 9.06 1.69 10.28
CA CYS A 125 9.51 2.45 11.44
C CYS A 125 11.04 2.46 11.49
N ASP A 126 11.59 3.46 12.17
CA ASP A 126 12.98 3.42 12.61
C ASP A 126 13.16 2.36 13.71
N LEU A 127 14.36 1.76 13.78
CA LEU A 127 14.67 0.73 14.77
C LEU A 127 14.58 1.24 16.21
N GLU A 128 14.91 2.51 16.44
CA GLU A 128 14.80 3.18 17.75
C GLU A 128 13.32 3.29 18.20
N THR A 129 12.41 3.67 17.29
CA THR A 129 10.98 3.70 17.61
C THR A 129 10.44 2.31 18.00
N VAL A 130 10.92 1.25 17.33
CA VAL A 130 10.55 -0.13 17.69
C VAL A 130 11.15 -0.56 19.03
N ALA A 131 12.35 -0.07 19.37
CA ALA A 131 13.01 -0.34 20.65
C ALA A 131 12.40 0.45 21.83
N GLY A 132 11.52 1.40 21.55
CA GLY A 132 10.85 2.25 22.55
C GLY A 132 11.70 3.43 23.03
N ASP A 133 12.82 3.72 22.37
CA ASP A 133 13.69 4.87 22.66
C ASP A 133 13.60 5.98 21.60
N GLY A 134 12.90 5.74 20.49
CA GLY A 134 12.69 6.70 19.41
C GLY A 134 11.33 7.42 19.44
N GLU A 135 11.35 8.70 19.02
CA GLU A 135 10.16 9.54 18.85
C GLU A 135 9.74 9.68 17.36
N SER A 136 10.49 9.05 16.44
CA SER A 136 10.21 9.11 15.01
C SER A 136 8.85 8.48 14.69
N PRO A 137 8.04 9.10 13.81
CA PRO A 137 6.77 8.52 13.38
C PRO A 137 6.98 7.20 12.63
N CYS A 138 5.96 6.35 12.65
CA CYS A 138 5.86 5.15 11.83
C CYS A 138 4.88 5.36 10.67
N PHE A 139 4.87 4.44 9.72
CA PHE A 139 3.91 4.41 8.62
C PHE A 139 3.24 3.03 8.55
N LEU A 140 1.92 3.00 8.69
CA LEU A 140 1.08 1.82 8.54
C LEU A 140 0.54 1.74 7.11
N ASP A 141 0.86 0.66 6.39
CA ASP A 141 0.50 0.51 4.97
C ASP A 141 -0.99 0.74 4.70
N GLY A 142 -1.26 1.73 3.86
CA GLY A 142 -2.61 2.11 3.46
C GLY A 142 -3.37 2.98 4.46
N TYR A 143 -2.84 3.19 5.67
CA TYR A 143 -3.47 4.01 6.71
C TYR A 143 -2.67 5.26 7.07
N GLY A 144 -1.42 5.37 6.59
CA GLY A 144 -0.62 6.58 6.72
C GLY A 144 0.26 6.57 7.95
N VAL A 145 0.62 7.77 8.40
CA VAL A 145 1.53 7.97 9.54
C VAL A 145 0.82 7.59 10.86
N ILE A 146 1.53 6.87 11.73
CA ILE A 146 1.09 6.57 13.10
C ILE A 146 2.19 6.99 14.10
N SER A 147 1.79 7.30 15.33
CA SER A 147 2.72 7.68 16.40
C SER A 147 3.46 6.46 16.98
N PRO A 148 4.61 6.67 17.66
CA PRO A 148 5.26 5.62 18.46
C PRO A 148 4.32 4.96 19.48
N ALA A 149 3.48 5.75 20.15
CA ALA A 149 2.50 5.23 21.11
C ALA A 149 1.46 4.30 20.44
N HIS A 150 1.00 4.64 19.23
CA HIS A 150 0.10 3.76 18.48
C HIS A 150 0.82 2.48 18.04
N LEU A 151 2.10 2.55 17.64
CA LEU A 151 2.88 1.33 17.41
C LEU A 151 2.94 0.46 18.67
N GLU A 152 3.21 1.06 19.84
CA GLU A 152 3.28 0.36 21.13
C GLU A 152 1.97 -0.35 21.47
N GLU A 153 0.83 0.31 21.27
CA GLU A 153 -0.50 -0.29 21.38
C GLU A 153 -0.62 -1.50 20.45
N LEU A 154 -0.26 -1.38 19.17
CA LEU A 154 -0.36 -2.47 18.19
C LEU A 154 0.53 -3.68 18.54
N ILE A 155 1.76 -3.46 19.01
CA ILE A 155 2.69 -4.56 19.31
C ILE A 155 2.45 -5.21 20.68
N SER A 156 1.76 -4.51 21.59
CA SER A 156 1.44 -5.02 22.93
C SER A 156 0.17 -5.88 22.95
N GLU A 157 -0.61 -5.90 21.87
CA GLU A 157 -1.75 -6.78 21.70
C GLU A 157 -1.34 -8.26 21.83
N PRO A 158 -1.99 -9.05 22.70
CA PRO A 158 -1.52 -10.38 23.11
C PRO A 158 -1.45 -11.42 21.99
N ASP A 159 -2.23 -11.23 20.92
CA ASP A 159 -2.28 -12.13 19.76
C ASP A 159 -1.41 -11.65 18.58
N VAL A 160 -0.67 -10.55 18.74
CA VAL A 160 0.21 -10.02 17.69
C VAL A 160 1.57 -10.70 17.73
N THR A 161 1.98 -11.24 16.59
CA THR A 161 3.34 -11.74 16.38
C THR A 161 4.12 -10.73 15.55
N VAL A 162 5.13 -10.11 16.15
CA VAL A 162 6.05 -9.21 15.44
C VAL A 162 7.06 -10.02 14.64
N ALA A 163 7.10 -9.79 13.33
CA ALA A 163 8.04 -10.43 12.41
C ALA A 163 8.89 -9.36 11.72
N PRO A 164 10.07 -9.00 12.27
CA PRO A 164 10.93 -8.01 11.64
C PRO A 164 11.51 -8.57 10.33
N ILE A 165 11.45 -7.78 9.26
CA ILE A 165 11.90 -8.21 7.92
C ILE A 165 13.44 -8.04 7.79
N GLY A 166 14.09 -7.29 8.69
CA GLY A 166 15.55 -7.20 8.86
C GLY A 166 15.98 -7.49 10.30
N HIS A 167 17.28 -7.68 10.54
CA HIS A 167 17.86 -7.85 11.88
C HIS A 167 18.61 -6.59 12.30
N LEU A 168 18.64 -6.27 13.60
CA LEU A 168 19.47 -5.16 14.15
C LEU A 168 20.96 -5.29 13.76
N ASP A 169 21.45 -6.53 13.65
CA ASP A 169 22.84 -6.86 13.30
C ASP A 169 23.02 -7.21 11.80
N ASP A 170 21.93 -7.33 11.05
CA ASP A 170 21.89 -7.70 9.63
C ASP A 170 20.72 -6.97 8.95
N PRO A 171 20.93 -5.71 8.52
CA PRO A 171 19.87 -4.94 7.88
C PRO A 171 19.44 -5.65 6.59
N LEU A 172 18.21 -6.20 6.61
CA LEU A 172 17.55 -6.89 5.49
C LEU A 172 18.53 -7.73 4.66
N ALA A 173 18.90 -8.92 5.16
CA ALA A 173 19.86 -9.82 4.52
C ALA A 173 19.77 -9.74 2.98
N PRO A 174 20.80 -9.22 2.28
CA PRO A 174 20.72 -8.86 0.86
C PRO A 174 20.56 -10.05 -0.11
N HIS A 175 20.21 -11.23 0.42
CA HIS A 175 20.31 -12.52 -0.22
C HIS A 175 19.22 -13.47 0.30
N THR A 176 17.95 -13.09 0.17
CA THR A 176 16.86 -14.08 0.09
C THR A 176 16.87 -14.72 -1.31
N PRO A 177 16.64 -16.03 -1.47
CA PRO A 177 16.60 -16.65 -2.80
C PRO A 177 15.57 -15.97 -3.72
N GLY A 178 16.07 -15.31 -4.75
CA GLY A 178 15.33 -14.85 -5.92
C GLY A 178 15.93 -15.48 -7.18
N ASN A 179 15.23 -15.37 -8.30
CA ASN A 179 15.87 -15.62 -9.60
C ASN A 179 16.16 -14.26 -10.26
N PRO A 180 16.93 -14.23 -11.36
CA PRO A 180 17.25 -12.98 -12.05
C PRO A 180 16.07 -12.07 -12.41
N TYR A 181 14.86 -12.62 -12.53
CA TYR A 181 13.62 -11.93 -12.86
C TYR A 181 12.74 -11.61 -11.64
N ARG A 182 12.57 -12.55 -10.70
CA ARG A 182 11.67 -12.40 -9.55
C ARG A 182 12.40 -11.73 -8.39
N PRO A 183 11.91 -10.60 -7.86
CA PRO A 183 12.55 -9.92 -6.74
C PRO A 183 12.65 -10.86 -5.53
N SER A 184 13.75 -10.74 -4.78
CA SER A 184 13.88 -11.36 -3.47
C SER A 184 12.93 -10.68 -2.47
N THR A 185 12.62 -11.35 -1.36
CA THR A 185 11.80 -10.76 -0.28
C THR A 185 12.38 -9.43 0.22
N ALA A 186 13.71 -9.34 0.34
CA ALA A 186 14.39 -8.10 0.72
C ALA A 186 14.15 -6.98 -0.30
N LEU A 187 14.31 -7.25 -1.61
CA LEU A 187 14.05 -6.25 -2.65
C LEU A 187 12.59 -5.83 -2.70
N ASP A 188 11.66 -6.79 -2.65
CA ASP A 188 10.22 -6.54 -2.65
C ASP A 188 9.83 -5.62 -1.46
N THR A 189 10.34 -5.93 -0.26
CA THR A 189 10.10 -5.13 0.96
C THR A 189 10.64 -3.72 0.82
N VAL A 190 11.89 -3.54 0.37
CA VAL A 190 12.52 -2.22 0.22
C VAL A 190 11.77 -1.38 -0.81
N VAL A 191 11.39 -1.96 -1.94
CA VAL A 191 10.63 -1.24 -2.97
C VAL A 191 9.29 -0.78 -2.40
N ARG A 192 8.57 -1.63 -1.65
CA ARG A 192 7.29 -1.26 -1.06
C ARG A 192 7.43 -0.19 0.02
N ALA A 193 8.40 -0.34 0.93
CA ALA A 193 8.68 0.64 1.97
C ALA A 193 9.08 2.00 1.38
N ARG A 194 9.88 2.00 0.31
CA ARG A 194 10.24 3.21 -0.44
C ARG A 194 9.05 3.83 -1.15
N SER A 195 8.18 3.03 -1.74
CA SER A 195 7.08 3.55 -2.58
C SER A 195 5.93 4.09 -1.73
N LEU A 196 5.64 3.44 -0.58
CA LEU A 196 4.47 3.61 0.31
C LEU A 196 3.12 3.34 -0.38
N TYR A 197 2.93 3.89 -1.59
CA TYR A 197 1.78 3.72 -2.45
C TYR A 197 2.23 3.27 -3.86
N CYS A 198 1.35 3.42 -4.85
CA CYS A 198 1.66 3.22 -6.25
C CYS A 198 2.50 4.39 -6.76
N ASP A 199 3.56 4.12 -7.54
CA ASP A 199 4.51 5.11 -8.06
C ASP A 199 3.94 6.05 -9.14
N VAL A 200 2.63 6.01 -9.38
CA VAL A 200 1.93 6.91 -10.30
C VAL A 200 1.32 8.03 -9.47
N ALA A 201 1.63 9.27 -9.82
CA ALA A 201 1.20 10.45 -9.07
C ALA A 201 -0.31 10.45 -8.79
N GLY A 202 -0.66 10.77 -7.54
CA GLY A 202 -2.04 10.83 -7.05
C GLY A 202 -2.70 9.46 -6.81
N CYS A 203 -2.01 8.34 -7.03
CA CYS A 203 -2.57 7.02 -6.77
C CYS A 203 -2.30 6.56 -5.33
N GLU A 204 -3.34 6.58 -4.50
CA GLU A 204 -3.28 6.19 -3.09
C GLU A 204 -3.39 4.67 -2.86
N ARG A 205 -3.19 3.85 -3.90
CA ARG A 205 -3.19 2.39 -3.72
C ARG A 205 -1.95 2.01 -2.91
N PRO A 206 -2.07 1.35 -1.75
CA PRO A 206 -0.91 1.04 -0.92
C PRO A 206 0.05 0.09 -1.60
N ALA A 207 1.34 0.27 -1.33
CA ALA A 207 2.38 -0.47 -2.00
C ALA A 207 2.27 -1.97 -1.75
N TRP A 208 1.83 -2.44 -0.57
CA TRP A 208 1.79 -3.87 -0.23
C TRP A 208 0.70 -4.67 -0.95
N VAL A 209 -0.26 -4.00 -1.60
CA VAL A 209 -1.24 -4.62 -2.49
C VAL A 209 -0.99 -4.31 -3.97
N CYS A 210 0.15 -3.70 -4.28
CA CYS A 210 0.60 -3.42 -5.63
C CYS A 210 1.51 -4.53 -6.18
N ASP A 211 1.64 -4.57 -7.50
CA ASP A 211 2.58 -5.43 -8.20
C ASP A 211 3.96 -4.73 -8.24
N ILE A 212 5.04 -5.49 -8.01
CA ILE A 212 6.40 -5.00 -8.26
C ILE A 212 6.73 -5.24 -9.72
N ASP A 213 7.08 -4.17 -10.42
CA ASP A 213 7.20 -4.17 -11.86
C ASP A 213 8.48 -3.46 -12.32
N HIS A 214 9.14 -4.05 -13.32
CA HIS A 214 10.40 -3.54 -13.87
C HIS A 214 10.15 -2.34 -14.76
N ILE A 215 10.74 -1.18 -14.47
CA ILE A 215 10.65 0.03 -15.29
C ILE A 215 11.17 -0.27 -16.70
N HIS A 216 12.44 -0.64 -16.82
CA HIS A 216 12.97 -1.23 -18.05
C HIS A 216 12.67 -2.72 -18.03
N GLU A 217 11.94 -3.17 -19.04
CA GLU A 217 11.44 -4.54 -19.08
C GLU A 217 12.58 -5.57 -19.05
N TYR A 218 12.39 -6.61 -18.24
CA TYR A 218 13.31 -7.73 -18.17
C TYR A 218 13.24 -8.57 -19.46
N ASP A 219 14.38 -9.00 -19.99
CA ASP A 219 14.47 -9.88 -21.17
C ASP A 219 14.66 -11.34 -20.70
N HIS A 220 13.66 -12.18 -20.94
CA HIS A 220 13.70 -13.59 -20.56
C HIS A 220 14.64 -14.44 -21.43
N ASP A 221 14.85 -14.04 -22.68
CA ASP A 221 15.68 -14.77 -23.63
C ASP A 221 17.16 -14.37 -23.46
N HIS A 222 17.42 -13.08 -23.23
CA HIS A 222 18.75 -12.55 -23.00
C HIS A 222 18.80 -11.60 -21.78
N PRO A 223 18.76 -12.15 -20.55
CA PRO A 223 18.76 -11.38 -19.30
C PRO A 223 19.74 -10.22 -19.21
N ALA A 224 20.95 -10.36 -19.76
CA ALA A 224 21.98 -9.32 -19.71
C ALA A 224 21.62 -8.06 -20.51
N HIS A 225 20.73 -8.16 -21.50
CA HIS A 225 20.32 -7.05 -22.37
C HIS A 225 18.99 -6.40 -21.92
N GLY A 226 18.30 -6.99 -20.94
CA GLY A 226 17.08 -6.45 -20.36
C GLY A 226 17.33 -5.58 -19.13
N GLY A 227 16.26 -4.95 -18.63
CA GLY A 227 16.33 -4.25 -17.35
C GLY A 227 16.51 -5.23 -16.19
N GLN A 228 17.49 -4.97 -15.32
CA GLN A 228 17.81 -5.86 -14.21
C GLN A 228 16.80 -5.75 -13.06
N THR A 229 16.64 -6.82 -12.29
CA THR A 229 15.81 -6.83 -11.07
C THR A 229 16.59 -6.21 -9.93
N CYS A 230 16.49 -4.88 -9.78
CA CYS A 230 17.21 -4.12 -8.77
C CYS A 230 16.38 -2.91 -8.28
N PRO A 231 16.72 -2.31 -7.12
CA PRO A 231 15.92 -1.22 -6.54
C PRO A 231 15.71 -0.04 -7.49
N GLY A 232 16.72 0.28 -8.32
CA GLY A 232 16.67 1.40 -9.27
C GLY A 232 15.86 1.13 -10.53
N ASN A 233 15.51 -0.13 -10.81
CA ASN A 233 14.75 -0.52 -12.00
C ASN A 233 13.42 -1.21 -11.66
N THR A 234 13.04 -1.34 -10.40
CA THR A 234 11.73 -1.85 -9.99
C THR A 234 10.95 -0.82 -9.20
N GLY A 235 9.64 -0.76 -9.45
CA GLY A 235 8.70 0.13 -8.77
C GLY A 235 7.41 -0.58 -8.38
N SER A 236 6.62 0.05 -7.52
CA SER A 236 5.32 -0.40 -7.04
C SER A 236 4.20 0.15 -7.93
N LYS A 237 3.42 -0.71 -8.57
CA LYS A 237 2.27 -0.29 -9.40
C LYS A 237 1.01 -1.06 -9.06
N CYS A 238 -0.09 -0.34 -8.86
CA CYS A 238 -1.39 -1.00 -8.69
C CYS A 238 -1.79 -1.76 -9.96
N ARG A 239 -2.67 -2.75 -9.85
CA ARG A 239 -3.08 -3.57 -11.00
C ARG A 239 -3.57 -2.74 -12.20
N LEU A 240 -4.26 -1.63 -11.94
CA LEU A 240 -4.69 -0.70 -13.00
C LEU A 240 -3.49 -0.10 -13.74
N HIS A 241 -2.57 0.54 -13.02
CA HIS A 241 -1.41 1.21 -13.61
C HIS A 241 -0.40 0.23 -14.21
N HIS A 242 -0.23 -0.94 -13.60
CA HIS A 242 0.53 -2.04 -14.17
C HIS A 242 -0.04 -2.44 -15.54
N ASN A 243 -1.36 -2.69 -15.62
CA ASN A 243 -2.01 -3.06 -16.87
C ASN A 243 -1.93 -1.94 -17.93
N LEU A 244 -2.04 -0.67 -17.53
CA LEU A 244 -1.87 0.47 -18.45
C LEU A 244 -0.48 0.43 -19.08
N LYS A 245 0.57 0.33 -18.28
CA LYS A 245 1.93 0.16 -18.79
C LYS A 245 2.06 -1.07 -19.68
N THR A 246 1.55 -2.23 -19.28
CA THR A 246 1.73 -3.47 -20.05
C THR A 246 1.03 -3.39 -21.41
N HIS A 247 -0.21 -2.91 -21.45
CA HIS A 247 -1.10 -3.11 -22.60
C HIS A 247 -1.32 -1.87 -23.47
N THR A 248 -0.79 -0.72 -23.08
CA THR A 248 -1.00 0.54 -23.81
C THR A 248 0.33 1.24 -24.13
N ALA A 249 0.23 2.47 -24.66
CA ALA A 249 1.37 3.35 -24.90
C ALA A 249 1.78 4.16 -23.66
N PHE A 250 1.14 3.96 -22.50
CA PHE A 250 1.64 4.51 -21.24
C PHE A 250 3.08 4.06 -21.00
N LEU A 251 3.96 5.03 -20.78
CA LEU A 251 5.38 4.80 -20.55
C LEU A 251 5.73 5.29 -19.16
N ASP A 252 6.36 4.43 -18.38
CA ASP A 252 6.98 4.80 -17.11
C ASP A 252 8.48 4.94 -17.29
N ASP A 253 9.08 5.86 -16.56
CA ASP A 253 10.53 5.97 -16.45
C ASP A 253 10.94 6.30 -15.02
N GLN A 254 12.18 5.93 -14.67
CA GLN A 254 12.70 6.09 -13.33
C GLN A 254 14.18 6.43 -13.38
N THR A 255 14.58 7.44 -12.61
CA THR A 255 15.97 7.86 -12.44
C THR A 255 16.28 7.99 -10.96
N VAL A 256 17.54 7.73 -10.59
CA VAL A 256 18.02 7.96 -9.22
C VAL A 256 18.67 9.34 -9.20
N GLY A 257 18.11 10.25 -8.39
CA GLY A 257 18.65 11.57 -8.13
C GLY A 257 20.00 11.51 -7.42
N ARG A 258 20.72 12.63 -7.39
CA ARG A 258 22.04 12.72 -6.72
C ARG A 258 21.97 12.44 -5.22
N ASP A 259 20.83 12.74 -4.62
CA ASP A 259 20.52 12.49 -3.22
C ASP A 259 20.08 11.04 -2.94
N GLY A 260 20.08 10.17 -3.95
CA GLY A 260 19.64 8.79 -3.85
C GLY A 260 18.12 8.60 -3.93
N ARG A 261 17.33 9.68 -4.05
CA ARG A 261 15.88 9.59 -4.23
C ARG A 261 15.54 9.05 -5.61
N ILE A 262 14.51 8.21 -5.68
CA ILE A 262 13.97 7.78 -6.95
C ILE A 262 12.97 8.81 -7.47
N GLN A 263 13.24 9.30 -8.67
CA GLN A 263 12.33 10.15 -9.42
C GLN A 263 11.66 9.29 -10.48
N SER A 264 10.38 8.99 -10.29
CA SER A 264 9.55 8.35 -11.30
C SER A 264 8.88 9.41 -12.16
N VAL A 265 8.61 9.07 -13.42
CA VAL A 265 7.85 9.89 -14.36
C VAL A 265 6.94 8.97 -15.15
N ILE A 266 5.72 9.41 -15.39
CA ILE A 266 4.77 8.77 -16.31
C ILE A 266 4.56 9.66 -17.52
N ILE A 267 4.62 9.07 -18.70
CA ILE A 267 4.29 9.71 -19.96
C ILE A 267 3.03 9.04 -20.51
N THR A 268 1.99 9.85 -20.66
CA THR A 268 0.71 9.43 -21.22
C THR A 268 0.83 9.17 -22.73
N PRO A 269 -0.09 8.39 -23.35
CA PRO A 269 -0.12 8.20 -24.80
C PRO A 269 -0.21 9.50 -25.62
N GLU A 270 -0.77 10.56 -25.02
CA GLU A 270 -0.88 11.89 -25.60
C GLU A 270 0.43 12.71 -25.51
N GLY A 271 1.46 12.17 -24.85
CA GLY A 271 2.75 12.82 -24.66
C GLY A 271 2.81 13.77 -23.46
N LEU A 272 1.79 13.78 -22.58
CA LEU A 272 1.85 14.52 -21.33
C LEU A 272 2.77 13.81 -20.34
N THR A 273 3.73 14.54 -19.82
CA THR A 273 4.64 14.10 -18.77
C THR A 273 4.07 14.48 -17.41
N VAL A 274 3.97 13.49 -16.53
CA VAL A 274 3.51 13.65 -15.15
C VAL A 274 4.62 13.12 -14.27
N ASP A 275 5.22 14.00 -13.47
CA ASP A 275 6.19 13.58 -12.46
C ASP A 275 5.53 12.66 -11.44
N GLY A 276 6.31 11.77 -10.86
CA GLY A 276 5.87 10.82 -9.86
C GLY A 276 5.31 11.46 -8.58
N PRO A 277 5.02 10.65 -7.56
CA PRO A 277 4.60 11.16 -6.27
C PRO A 277 5.56 12.24 -5.75
N ALA A 278 4.99 13.37 -5.31
CA ALA A 278 5.78 14.45 -4.69
C ALA A 278 6.49 13.99 -3.41
N PHE A 279 5.97 12.93 -2.79
CA PHE A 279 6.43 12.36 -1.53
C PHE A 279 6.53 10.83 -1.66
N ASP A 280 7.58 10.24 -1.09
CA ASP A 280 7.79 8.80 -1.02
C ASP A 280 8.30 8.37 0.38
N GLY A 281 8.53 7.09 0.57
CA GLY A 281 9.02 6.53 1.83
C GLY A 281 10.38 7.06 2.26
N THR A 282 11.21 7.55 1.33
CA THR A 282 12.53 8.11 1.67
C THR A 282 12.46 9.51 2.28
N ASP A 283 11.32 10.18 2.18
CA ASP A 283 11.07 11.44 2.89
C ASP A 283 10.76 11.22 4.37
N LEU A 284 9.97 10.19 4.70
CA LEU A 284 9.71 9.79 6.09
C LEU A 284 10.86 9.01 6.71
N PHE A 285 11.49 8.14 5.92
CA PHE A 285 12.53 7.22 6.39
C PHE A 285 13.79 7.37 5.51
N PRO A 286 14.62 8.41 5.73
CA PRO A 286 15.81 8.68 4.92
C PRO A 286 16.79 7.51 4.86
N ALA A 287 16.87 6.70 5.92
CA ALA A 287 17.71 5.51 6.00
C ALA A 287 17.40 4.47 4.90
N LEU A 288 16.21 4.51 4.29
CA LEU A 288 15.88 3.66 3.14
C LEU A 288 16.81 3.91 1.93
N LYS A 289 17.40 5.11 1.81
CA LYS A 289 18.37 5.46 0.76
C LYS A 289 19.73 4.76 0.97
N ASP A 290 20.01 4.35 2.21
CA ASP A 290 21.27 3.71 2.58
C ASP A 290 21.25 2.20 2.38
N ILE A 291 20.07 1.59 2.20
CA ILE A 291 19.94 0.16 1.99
C ILE A 291 20.63 -0.24 0.68
N ARG A 292 21.69 -1.03 0.82
CA ARG A 292 22.45 -1.58 -0.32
C ARG A 292 21.91 -2.95 -0.67
N PHE A 293 21.51 -3.11 -1.93
CA PHE A 293 21.07 -4.41 -2.46
C PHE A 293 22.20 -5.10 -3.21
N THR A 294 22.45 -6.37 -2.87
CA THR A 294 23.36 -7.23 -3.63
C THR A 294 22.54 -8.10 -4.58
N ALA A 295 22.88 -8.09 -5.87
CA ALA A 295 22.22 -8.95 -6.83
C ALA A 295 22.37 -10.43 -6.45
N PRO A 296 21.36 -11.30 -6.71
CA PRO A 296 21.47 -12.72 -6.42
C PRO A 296 22.64 -13.35 -7.19
N GLN A 297 23.25 -14.41 -6.65
CA GLN A 297 24.43 -15.06 -7.26
C GLN A 297 24.22 -15.52 -8.71
N ASN A 298 22.96 -15.79 -9.10
CA ASN A 298 22.59 -16.21 -10.46
C ASN A 298 22.23 -15.02 -11.37
N ALA A 299 22.36 -13.77 -10.90
CA ALA A 299 22.14 -12.60 -11.73
C ALA A 299 23.10 -12.62 -12.92
N PRO A 300 22.68 -12.11 -14.08
CA PRO A 300 23.58 -11.93 -15.21
C PRO A 300 24.79 -11.10 -14.75
N PRO A 301 26.01 -11.41 -15.22
CA PRO A 301 27.16 -10.57 -14.92
C PRO A 301 26.83 -9.12 -15.33
N ALA A 302 27.19 -8.16 -14.49
CA ALA A 302 27.09 -6.75 -14.84
C ALA A 302 27.78 -6.54 -16.20
N ASP A 303 27.09 -5.91 -17.14
CA ASP A 303 27.64 -5.64 -18.46
C ASP A 303 28.81 -4.64 -18.27
N THR A 304 30.02 -5.19 -18.17
CA THR A 304 31.27 -4.45 -18.01
C THR A 304 31.88 -4.11 -19.36
N THR A 305 31.17 -4.41 -20.45
CA THR A 305 31.58 -4.06 -21.79
C THR A 305 31.55 -2.53 -21.91
N PRO A 306 32.68 -1.85 -22.22
CA PRO A 306 32.67 -0.45 -22.63
C PRO A 306 31.65 -0.27 -23.75
N PRO A 307 31.08 0.92 -24.00
CA PRO A 307 30.17 1.14 -25.12
C PRO A 307 30.92 0.86 -26.43
N GLY A 308 30.90 -0.40 -26.83
CA GLY A 308 31.42 -0.90 -28.09
C GLY A 308 30.44 -0.51 -29.17
N ASN A 309 30.96 -0.39 -30.39
CA ASN A 309 30.19 -0.02 -31.57
C ASN A 309 28.84 -0.76 -31.60
N PRO A 310 27.72 -0.07 -31.88
CA PRO A 310 26.42 -0.70 -31.94
C PRO A 310 26.49 -1.90 -32.90
N GLU A 311 26.15 -3.08 -32.39
CA GLU A 311 26.06 -4.27 -33.23
C GLU A 311 25.10 -4.00 -34.40
N PRO A 312 25.40 -4.51 -35.59
CA PRO A 312 24.51 -4.39 -36.73
C PRO A 312 23.14 -4.98 -36.36
N PRO A 313 22.04 -4.36 -36.81
CA PRO A 313 20.70 -4.75 -36.41
C PRO A 313 20.46 -6.23 -36.72
N PRO A 314 19.85 -7.00 -35.80
CA PRO A 314 19.60 -8.41 -36.01
C PRO A 314 18.78 -8.62 -37.28
N THR A 315 19.24 -9.53 -38.15
CA THR A 315 18.65 -9.82 -39.45
C THR A 315 17.36 -10.65 -39.37
N ARG A 316 16.92 -11.01 -38.17
CA ARG A 316 15.67 -11.74 -37.91
C ARG A 316 14.62 -10.75 -37.39
N ARG A 317 13.41 -10.79 -37.95
CA ARG A 317 12.25 -10.09 -37.38
C ARG A 317 12.12 -10.48 -35.92
N ARG A 318 12.34 -9.51 -35.03
CA ARG A 318 12.21 -9.70 -33.58
C ARG A 318 10.78 -10.17 -33.28
N PRO A 319 10.58 -10.99 -32.23
CA PRO A 319 9.25 -11.24 -31.74
C PRO A 319 8.61 -9.90 -31.32
N ARG A 320 7.30 -9.75 -31.57
CA ARG A 320 6.55 -8.49 -31.31
C ARG A 320 6.82 -7.88 -29.94
N LEU A 321 7.01 -8.72 -28.91
CA LEU A 321 7.31 -8.28 -27.55
C LEU A 321 8.67 -7.57 -27.46
N ALA A 322 9.71 -8.13 -28.06
CA ALA A 322 11.05 -7.54 -28.09
C ALA A 322 11.07 -6.21 -28.87
N ASP A 323 10.27 -6.08 -29.94
CA ASP A 323 10.10 -4.80 -30.64
C ASP A 323 9.42 -3.74 -29.76
N ILE A 324 8.42 -4.12 -28.96
CA ILE A 324 7.76 -3.21 -28.01
C ILE A 324 8.75 -2.76 -26.93
N HIS A 325 9.50 -3.68 -26.32
CA HIS A 325 10.48 -3.36 -25.29
C HIS A 325 11.57 -2.42 -25.83
N ALA A 326 12.16 -2.75 -26.99
CA ALA A 326 13.20 -1.93 -27.61
C ALA A 326 12.70 -0.52 -27.98
N ARG A 327 11.46 -0.41 -28.49
CA ARG A 327 10.83 0.88 -28.76
C ARG A 327 10.71 1.72 -27.49
N ARG A 328 10.16 1.14 -26.41
CA ARG A 328 9.99 1.84 -25.13
C ARG A 328 11.31 2.27 -24.51
N GLN A 329 12.34 1.41 -24.56
CA GLN A 329 13.69 1.77 -24.12
C GLN A 329 14.25 2.96 -24.90
N THR A 330 14.11 2.94 -26.23
CA THR A 330 14.55 4.07 -27.09
C THR A 330 13.80 5.36 -26.76
N GLU A 331 12.50 5.26 -26.50
CA GLU A 331 11.65 6.39 -26.14
C GLU A 331 12.01 6.96 -24.78
N ARG A 332 12.24 6.13 -23.75
CA ARG A 332 12.75 6.56 -22.44
C ARG A 332 14.06 7.32 -22.57
N GLU A 333 15.02 6.76 -23.31
CA GLU A 333 16.33 7.38 -23.54
C GLU A 333 16.21 8.73 -24.26
N HIS A 334 15.35 8.82 -25.28
CA HIS A 334 15.08 10.07 -25.98
C HIS A 334 14.49 11.14 -25.05
N ASN A 335 13.51 10.75 -24.23
CA ASN A 335 12.85 11.66 -23.29
C ASN A 335 13.80 12.12 -22.17
N ARG A 336 14.70 11.24 -21.70
CA ARG A 336 15.77 11.62 -20.75
C ARG A 336 16.69 12.68 -21.33
N ARG A 337 17.25 12.44 -22.53
CA ARG A 337 18.14 13.41 -23.19
C ARG A 337 17.47 14.76 -23.43
N THR A 338 16.19 14.74 -23.79
CA THR A 338 15.41 15.96 -24.00
C THR A 338 15.29 16.76 -22.70
N ARG A 339 14.88 16.11 -21.60
CA ARG A 339 14.80 16.74 -20.27
C ARG A 339 16.14 17.27 -19.77
N GLU A 340 17.21 16.49 -19.93
CA GLU A 340 18.57 16.92 -19.53
C GLU A 340 19.01 18.16 -20.32
N THR A 341 18.70 18.19 -21.62
CA THR A 341 19.01 19.36 -22.48
C THR A 341 18.21 20.59 -22.05
N GLU A 342 16.92 20.43 -21.76
CA GLU A 342 16.05 21.51 -21.25
C GLU A 342 16.52 22.03 -19.89
N GLN A 343 16.90 21.15 -18.96
CA GLN A 343 17.46 21.53 -17.66
C GLN A 343 18.79 22.28 -17.81
N GLN A 344 19.69 21.83 -18.68
CA GLN A 344 20.95 22.52 -18.95
C GLN A 344 20.70 23.91 -19.56
N GLN A 345 19.73 24.03 -20.47
CA GLN A 345 19.35 25.33 -21.04
C GLN A 345 18.75 26.26 -19.99
N ALA A 346 17.88 25.76 -19.11
CA ALA A 346 17.30 26.52 -18.01
C ALA A 346 18.38 27.00 -17.02
N GLN A 347 19.29 26.13 -16.60
CA GLN A 347 20.42 26.47 -15.72
C GLN A 347 21.38 27.47 -16.36
N ALA A 348 21.62 27.37 -17.68
CA ALA A 348 22.43 28.35 -18.40
C ALA A 348 21.73 29.71 -18.56
N ALA A 349 20.40 29.76 -18.51
CA ALA A 349 19.61 30.97 -18.66
C ALA A 349 19.46 31.77 -17.34
N ASP A 350 19.62 31.12 -16.19
CA ASP A 350 19.50 31.74 -14.86
C ASP A 350 20.57 31.19 -13.88
N PRO A 351 21.83 31.66 -14.01
CA PRO A 351 22.97 31.13 -13.25
C PRO A 351 23.03 31.55 -11.78
N ASP A 352 22.17 32.49 -11.32
CA ASP A 352 22.20 33.09 -9.97
C ASP A 352 21.00 32.65 -9.08
N ASN A 353 20.15 31.71 -9.53
CA ASN A 353 18.99 31.25 -8.77
C ASN A 353 19.36 30.14 -7.75
N ASP A 354 20.20 30.52 -6.79
CA ASP A 354 20.51 29.78 -5.55
C ASP A 354 19.65 30.29 -4.37
N GLU A 355 18.56 31.05 -4.63
CA GLU A 355 17.59 31.38 -3.59
C GLU A 355 16.65 30.20 -3.37
N LEU A 356 16.78 29.58 -2.19
CA LEU A 356 15.77 28.66 -1.66
C LEU A 356 14.39 29.30 -1.81
N PRO A 357 13.37 28.56 -2.28
CA PRO A 357 12.03 29.10 -2.41
C PRO A 357 11.58 29.66 -1.05
N PRO A 358 10.91 30.82 -0.99
CA PRO A 358 10.38 31.31 0.25
C PRO A 358 9.28 30.35 0.73
N PHE A 359 9.60 29.67 1.83
CA PHE A 359 8.76 28.80 2.67
C PHE A 359 8.63 27.34 2.23
#